data_AF-A0A8B3E5V6-F1
#
_entry.id   AF-A0A8B3E5V6-F1
#
_cell.length_a   1.000
_cell.length_b   1.000
_cell.length_c   1.000
_cell.angle_alpha   90.00
_cell.angle_beta   90.00
_cell.angle_gamma   90.00
#
_symmetry.space_group_name_H-M   'P 1'
#
loop_
_entity.id
_entity.type
_entity.pdbx_description
1 polymer ?
#
loop_
_entity_poly.entity_id
_entity_poly.type
_entity_poly.pdbx_seq_one_letter_code
_entity_poly.pdbx_strand_id
1 'polypeptide(L)'
;MDMMMKQIPILLWGLLLPFSILQAQAVQGEITDSKQLPIEGATVVGLDAKDSSFVQGTVTREQGHFTLPLRHNGSYLLKTSAVGTNSLYPFQYHRHRNRQTE
;
A
#
# COMPACT_ATOMS: atom_id res chain seq x y z
N MET A 1 -17.87 0.26 51.25
CA MET A 1 -17.51 -0.79 50.28
C MET A 1 -18.31 -0.72 48.97
N ASP A 2 -19.33 0.14 48.85
CA ASP A 2 -20.17 0.26 47.64
C ASP A 2 -19.63 1.16 46.52
N MET A 3 -18.57 1.94 46.78
CA MET A 3 -17.98 2.83 45.76
C MET A 3 -17.12 2.08 44.73
N MET A 4 -16.69 0.84 45.04
CA MET A 4 -15.76 0.04 44.23
C MET A 4 -16.46 -0.86 43.19
N MET A 5 -17.75 -1.18 43.38
CA MET A 5 -18.52 -2.08 42.49
C MET A 5 -19.22 -1.38 41.32
N LYS A 6 -19.30 -0.04 41.35
CA LYS A 6 -20.02 0.77 40.35
C LYS A 6 -19.14 1.28 39.20
N GLN A 7 -17.82 1.23 39.36
CA GLN A 7 -16.82 1.67 38.37
C GLN A 7 -16.33 0.51 37.47
N ILE A 8 -16.52 -0.74 37.92
CA ILE A 8 -16.17 -1.97 37.19
C ILE A 8 -16.86 -2.07 35.81
N PRO A 9 -18.15 -1.74 35.63
CA PRO A 9 -18.75 -1.76 34.30
C PRO A 9 -18.14 -0.69 33.38
N ILE A 10 -17.69 0.45 33.90
CA ILE A 10 -17.09 1.53 33.09
C ILE A 10 -15.72 1.10 32.54
N LEU A 11 -14.92 0.39 33.33
CA LEU A 11 -13.64 -0.18 32.90
C LEU A 11 -13.82 -1.27 31.84
N LEU A 12 -14.87 -2.11 31.97
CA LEU A 12 -15.20 -3.15 31.00
C LEU A 12 -15.71 -2.59 29.66
N TRP A 13 -16.44 -1.46 29.68
CA TRP A 13 -16.89 -0.79 28.46
C TRP A 13 -15.75 -0.06 27.74
N GLY A 14 -14.77 0.47 28.47
CA GLY A 14 -13.56 1.06 27.88
C GLY A 14 -12.60 0.04 27.26
N LEU A 15 -12.66 -1.23 27.67
CA LEU A 15 -11.78 -2.30 27.18
C LEU A 15 -12.20 -2.86 25.81
N LEU A 16 -13.43 -2.56 25.35
CA LEU A 16 -13.96 -2.98 24.05
C LEU A 16 -13.70 -1.95 22.93
N LEU A 17 -12.72 -1.04 23.09
CA LEU A 17 -12.31 -0.19 21.99
C LEU A 17 -11.71 -1.06 20.86
N PRO A 18 -12.29 -1.06 19.65
CA PRO A 18 -11.71 -1.82 18.55
C PRO A 18 -10.34 -1.23 18.24
N PHE A 19 -9.31 -2.05 18.40
CA PHE A 19 -7.96 -1.74 17.93
C PHE A 19 -8.05 -1.58 16.42
N SER A 20 -8.06 -0.34 15.93
CA SER A 20 -8.18 -0.07 14.50
C SER A 20 -6.94 -0.63 13.81
N ILE A 21 -7.13 -1.72 13.05
CA ILE A 21 -6.05 -2.33 12.29
C ILE A 21 -5.65 -1.35 11.19
N LEU A 22 -4.48 -0.73 11.33
CA LEU A 22 -3.91 0.15 10.32
C LEU A 22 -3.38 -0.73 9.17
N GLN A 23 -4.22 -1.10 8.20
CA GLN A 23 -3.76 -1.82 7.03
C GLN A 23 -3.06 -0.86 6.04
N ALA A 24 -1.79 -1.14 5.73
CA ALA A 24 -1.09 -0.53 4.61
C ALA A 24 -1.63 -1.12 3.30
N GLN A 25 -2.24 -0.31 2.43
CA GLN A 25 -2.62 -0.77 1.09
C GLN A 25 -1.46 -0.62 0.10
N ALA A 26 -1.46 -1.46 -0.93
CA ALA A 26 -0.41 -1.52 -1.92
C ALA A 26 -0.98 -1.54 -3.34
N VAL A 27 -0.19 -1.06 -4.28
CA VAL A 27 -0.36 -1.30 -5.72
C VAL A 27 0.32 -2.62 -6.05
N GLN A 28 -0.38 -3.48 -6.76
CA GLN A 28 0.15 -4.76 -7.22
C GLN A 28 0.12 -4.79 -8.74
N GLY A 29 1.07 -5.48 -9.34
CA GLY A 29 1.14 -5.62 -10.79
C GLY A 29 2.22 -6.59 -11.21
N GLU A 30 2.41 -6.69 -12.52
CA GLU A 30 3.40 -7.54 -13.17
C GLU A 30 4.19 -6.71 -14.19
N ILE A 31 5.49 -6.97 -14.29
CA ILE A 31 6.34 -6.39 -15.33
C ILE A 31 6.76 -7.50 -16.28
N THR A 32 6.48 -7.28 -17.56
CA THR A 32 6.89 -8.16 -18.66
C THR A 32 7.70 -7.40 -19.69
N ASP A 33 8.46 -8.12 -20.51
CA ASP A 33 9.11 -7.57 -21.70
C ASP A 33 8.13 -7.43 -22.88
N SER A 34 8.63 -7.01 -24.04
CA SER A 34 7.82 -6.86 -25.26
C SER A 34 7.26 -8.19 -25.82
N LYS A 35 7.77 -9.33 -25.35
CA LYS A 35 7.29 -10.68 -25.69
C LYS A 35 6.37 -11.24 -24.60
N GLN A 36 5.96 -10.42 -23.64
CA GLN A 36 5.16 -10.81 -22.47
C GLN A 36 5.86 -11.81 -21.54
N LEU A 37 7.20 -11.88 -21.57
CA LEU A 37 7.95 -12.69 -20.62
C LEU A 37 8.13 -11.90 -19.32
N PRO A 38 7.86 -12.50 -18.15
CA PRO A 38 7.98 -11.81 -16.86
C PRO A 38 9.43 -11.44 -16.57
N ILE A 39 9.63 -10.22 -16.06
CA ILE A 39 10.95 -9.71 -15.66
C ILE A 39 11.07 -9.74 -14.14
N GLU A 40 11.84 -10.68 -13.62
CA GLU A 40 12.27 -10.69 -12.22
C GLU A 40 13.40 -9.67 -11.97
N GLY A 41 13.44 -9.08 -10.76
CA GLY A 41 14.47 -8.15 -10.35
C GLY A 41 14.36 -6.75 -10.96
N ALA A 42 13.28 -6.45 -11.70
CA ALA A 42 12.98 -5.09 -12.13
C ALA A 42 12.67 -4.21 -10.91
N THR A 43 13.25 -3.03 -10.86
CA THR A 43 12.95 -2.03 -9.82
C THR A 43 11.65 -1.32 -10.17
N VAL A 44 10.78 -1.15 -9.18
CA VAL A 44 9.54 -0.39 -9.27
C VAL A 44 9.54 0.70 -8.21
N VAL A 45 9.41 1.95 -8.64
CA VAL A 45 9.46 3.13 -7.79
C VAL A 45 8.19 3.94 -7.96
N GLY A 46 7.51 4.21 -6.84
CA GLY A 46 6.46 5.22 -6.76
C GLY A 46 7.06 6.58 -6.44
N LEU A 47 6.69 7.58 -7.24
CA LEU A 47 7.06 8.98 -7.06
C LEU A 47 5.81 9.84 -6.89
N ASP A 48 5.90 10.94 -6.16
CA ASP A 48 4.83 11.93 -6.11
C ASP A 48 4.64 12.56 -7.49
N ALA A 49 3.39 12.65 -7.99
CA ALA A 49 3.16 13.16 -9.34
C ALA A 49 3.42 14.67 -9.49
N LYS A 50 3.42 15.43 -8.38
CA LYS A 50 3.59 16.88 -8.42
C LYS A 50 5.04 17.27 -8.67
N ASP A 51 5.98 16.62 -7.98
CA ASP A 51 7.39 16.99 -7.97
C ASP A 51 8.35 15.83 -8.25
N SER A 52 7.81 14.64 -8.57
CA SER A 52 8.59 13.41 -8.81
C SER A 52 9.47 12.99 -7.63
N SER A 53 9.19 13.46 -6.41
CA SER A 53 9.91 13.05 -5.22
C SER A 53 9.67 11.57 -4.91
N PHE A 54 10.67 10.90 -4.33
CA PHE A 54 10.59 9.49 -3.98
C PHE A 54 9.55 9.23 -2.89
N VAL A 55 8.65 8.27 -3.12
CA VAL A 55 7.66 7.84 -2.13
C VAL A 55 7.99 6.46 -1.59
N GLN A 56 8.15 5.47 -2.47
CA GLN A 56 8.43 4.08 -2.09
C GLN A 56 9.05 3.31 -3.25
N GLY A 57 9.85 2.27 -2.94
CA GLY A 57 10.39 1.34 -3.92
C GLY A 57 10.13 -0.12 -3.57
N THR A 58 10.12 -0.98 -4.59
CA THR A 58 10.10 -2.44 -4.49
C THR A 58 10.83 -3.05 -5.70
N VAL A 59 11.02 -4.37 -5.69
CA VAL A 59 11.54 -5.12 -6.83
C VAL A 59 10.55 -6.21 -7.22
N THR A 60 10.49 -6.55 -8.50
CA THR A 60 9.68 -7.68 -8.97
C THR A 60 10.29 -9.00 -8.52
N ARG A 61 9.42 -9.95 -8.16
CA ARG A 61 9.79 -11.32 -7.79
C ARG A 61 9.81 -12.23 -9.02
N GLU A 62 10.01 -13.52 -8.79
CA GLU A 62 9.67 -14.58 -9.74
C GLU A 62 8.28 -14.31 -10.37
N GLN A 63 8.15 -14.57 -11.67
CA GLN A 63 6.95 -14.25 -12.47
C GLN A 63 6.66 -12.74 -12.64
N GLY A 64 7.62 -11.86 -12.32
CA GLY A 64 7.52 -10.43 -12.64
C GLY A 64 6.58 -9.64 -11.73
N HIS A 65 6.01 -10.26 -10.71
CA HIS A 65 5.05 -9.62 -9.82
C HIS A 65 5.71 -8.66 -8.83
N PHE A 66 5.06 -7.53 -8.56
CA PHE A 66 5.46 -6.60 -7.51
C PHE A 66 4.29 -6.21 -6.60
N THR A 67 4.64 -5.77 -5.40
CA THR A 67 3.74 -5.12 -4.46
C THR A 67 4.43 -3.85 -3.95
N LEU A 68 3.84 -2.70 -4.23
CA LEU A 68 4.34 -1.38 -3.87
C LEU A 68 3.39 -0.74 -2.84
N PRO A 69 3.75 -0.71 -1.54
CA PRO A 69 2.93 -0.08 -0.51
C PRO A 69 2.82 1.43 -0.72
N LEU A 70 1.60 1.98 -0.77
CA LEU A 70 1.35 3.42 -0.85
C LEU A 70 0.55 3.87 0.36
N ARG A 71 0.98 4.97 0.99
CA ARG A 71 0.46 5.40 2.30
C ARG A 71 -0.88 6.14 2.22
N HIS A 72 -1.15 6.81 1.09
CA HIS A 72 -2.31 7.67 0.92
C HIS A 72 -2.86 7.60 -0.51
N ASN A 73 -4.06 8.13 -0.70
CA ASN A 73 -4.61 8.36 -2.05
C ASN A 73 -3.90 9.52 -2.70
N GLY A 74 -3.69 9.41 -4.00
CA GLY A 74 -3.01 10.46 -4.72
C GLY A 74 -2.74 10.09 -6.16
N SER A 75 -2.24 11.09 -6.88
CA SER A 75 -1.61 10.89 -8.17
C SER A 75 -0.13 10.62 -7.96
N TYR A 76 0.38 9.62 -8.65
CA TYR A 76 1.75 9.17 -8.53
C TYR A 76 2.33 8.91 -9.92
N LEU A 77 3.64 8.84 -10.01
CA LEU A 77 4.34 8.28 -11.16
C LEU A 77 4.93 6.92 -10.78
N LEU A 78 4.73 5.93 -11.63
CA LEU A 78 5.33 4.62 -11.50
C LEU A 78 6.54 4.57 -12.44
N LYS A 79 7.73 4.56 -11.87
CA LYS A 79 8.96 4.36 -12.61
C LYS A 79 9.38 2.90 -12.50
N THR A 80 9.71 2.29 -13.63
CA THR A 80 10.24 0.93 -13.67
C THR A 80 11.60 0.92 -14.36
N SER A 81 12.50 0.07 -13.90
CA SER A 81 13.81 -0.13 -14.52
C SER A 81 14.25 -1.57 -14.40
N ALA A 82 14.81 -2.12 -15.48
CA ALA A 82 15.47 -3.41 -15.49
C ALA A 82 16.81 -3.29 -16.21
N VAL A 83 17.63 -4.34 -16.22
CA VAL A 83 18.91 -4.31 -16.92
C VAL A 83 18.67 -4.01 -18.40
N GLY A 84 19.16 -2.86 -18.86
CA GLY A 84 19.00 -2.40 -20.25
C GLY A 84 17.70 -1.65 -20.58
N THR A 85 16.81 -1.38 -19.62
CA THR A 85 15.52 -0.69 -19.88
C THR A 85 15.09 0.25 -18.73
N ASN A 86 14.41 1.35 -19.07
CA ASN A 86 13.80 2.30 -18.12
C ASN A 86 12.47 2.83 -18.68
N SER A 87 11.42 2.87 -17.86
CA SER A 87 10.10 3.40 -18.22
C SER A 87 9.46 4.21 -17.09
N LEU A 88 8.55 5.14 -17.42
CA LEU A 88 7.84 5.99 -16.45
C LEU A 88 6.38 6.15 -16.89
N TYR A 89 5.44 5.89 -15.98
CA TYR A 89 4.01 5.90 -16.26
C TYR A 89 3.24 6.71 -15.22
N PRO A 90 2.34 7.62 -15.63
CA PRO A 90 1.43 8.28 -14.69
C PRO A 90 0.37 7.29 -14.20
N PHE A 91 0.04 7.33 -12.91
CA PHE A 91 -1.04 6.52 -12.35
C PHE A 91 -1.80 7.27 -11.25
N GLN A 92 -3.11 7.04 -11.16
CA GLN A 92 -3.95 7.57 -10.09
C GLN A 92 -4.34 6.44 -9.14
N TYR A 93 -3.93 6.56 -7.88
CA TYR A 93 -4.27 5.59 -6.86
C TYR A 93 -5.43 6.09 -6.00
N HIS A 94 -6.55 5.38 -6.11
CA HIS A 94 -7.74 5.61 -5.29
C HIS A 94 -7.91 4.42 -4.34
N ARG A 95 -7.71 4.63 -3.04
CA ARG A 95 -8.16 3.70 -1.99
C ARG A 95 -9.68 3.61 -2.08
N HIS A 96 -10.16 2.50 -2.63
CA HIS A 96 -11.50 2.04 -2.36
C HIS A 96 -11.54 1.68 -0.88
N ARG A 97 -12.24 2.49 -0.09
CA ARG A 97 -12.55 2.17 1.30
C ARG A 97 -13.45 0.93 1.25
N ASN A 98 -12.91 -0.24 1.59
CA ASN A 98 -13.74 -1.40 1.86
C ASN A 98 -14.68 -1.01 3.01
N ARG A 99 -15.92 -0.68 2.68
CA ARG A 99 -16.99 -0.44 3.63
C ARG A 99 -17.44 -1.81 4.12
N GLN A 100 -16.63 -2.44 4.97
CA GLN A 100 -17.11 -3.48 5.87
C GLN A 100 -17.49 -2.78 7.18
N THR A 101 -18.62 -2.12 7.14
CA THR A 101 -19.37 -1.69 8.32
C THR A 101 -20.83 -1.68 7.91
N GLU A 102 -21.52 -2.76 8.23
CA GLU A 102 -22.83 -2.78 8.88
C GLU A 102 -23.03 -4.18 9.48
#